data_AF-A0A5B8M478-F1
#
_entry.id   AF-A0A5B8M478-F1
#
_cell.length_a   1.000
_cell.length_b   1.000
_cell.length_c   1.000
_cell.angle_alpha   90.00
_cell.angle_beta   90.00
_cell.angle_gamma   90.00
#
_symmetry.space_group_name_H-M   'P 1'
#
loop_
_entity.id
_entity.type
_entity.pdbx_description
1 polymer ?
#
loop_
_entity_poly.entity_id
_entity_poly.type
_entity_poly.pdbx_seq_one_letter_code
_entity_poly.pdbx_strand_id
1 'polypeptide(L)'
;MRQEVRPCTPPFLVCRDFLDLPPSGRADASSPLPLWQDSAAIRGGGSTTRRYGGRVRDDELRRLLTESNPWWTAAARGADPTTWVAGNRTLRERTRYELGYRAGILDDIASVAPDGRLVVLTGPRRIGKSVALLDAAANLCTLPGVDPRQVVYVPCDTMRGRDVTRTLTLGRMLTRSVDQPKPRPRVWLFDEISMVSGWTSALKLARDTTPFGDDTVVVTGSRWAQSEDIQGNLLAGRAGSSGSHRIRQLLPMSFRDFLAAAYPGLPTVPVVNPAELQSEASRWALDELQFAVDELDLAWQDYLTCGGFPRAVFEHTRAGAVSDGYARDLHAWLRRDVDPDAPTNTTTTLLRGISERMSSPINLTSTAQDLGYSSRPTFTARVDRLISTHAALRCNQVRDEGDRVVGAHYKLYLADPLLAWIPSIVSPGLPAPDFTRLTESALGITLARAIEALDEGRWLSDDSVGYARTESNNEIDFAPVRVPIDGTHSTTVPIESKWVDTGWRGEARVIDGKYGRGILATKSVLDVDGDVWAVPAPLLALMLA
;
A
#
# COMPACT_ATOMS: atom_id res chain seq x y z
N MET A 1 -15.87 63.18 -3.36
CA MET A 1 -16.34 62.73 -2.03
C MET A 1 -17.24 61.52 -2.28
N ARG A 2 -16.79 60.33 -1.84
CA ARG A 2 -17.40 58.98 -1.99
C ARG A 2 -17.73 58.53 -3.43
N GLN A 3 -16.93 57.60 -3.94
CA GLN A 3 -17.32 56.71 -5.04
C GLN A 3 -17.11 55.27 -4.57
N GLU A 4 -18.22 54.54 -4.49
CA GLU A 4 -18.31 53.11 -4.19
C GLU A 4 -17.79 52.29 -5.38
N VAL A 5 -16.97 51.28 -5.09
CA VAL A 5 -16.55 50.27 -6.05
C VAL A 5 -17.36 49.00 -5.76
N ARG A 6 -18.18 48.58 -6.74
CA ARG A 6 -18.85 47.27 -6.74
C ARG A 6 -17.88 46.18 -7.21
N PRO A 7 -17.85 44.98 -6.60
CA PRO A 7 -17.08 43.86 -7.13
C PRO A 7 -17.88 43.09 -8.21
N CYS A 8 -17.21 42.77 -9.30
CA CYS A 8 -17.70 41.92 -10.39
C CYS A 8 -17.53 40.43 -10.04
N THR A 9 -18.60 39.65 -10.18
CA THR A 9 -18.62 38.19 -10.19
C THR A 9 -18.75 37.70 -11.64
N PRO A 10 -17.96 36.72 -12.13
CA PRO A 10 -18.17 36.12 -13.45
C PRO A 10 -19.16 34.93 -13.41
N PRO A 11 -19.78 34.57 -14.55
CA PRO A 11 -21.09 33.93 -14.57
C PRO A 11 -21.07 32.40 -14.73
N PHE A 12 -22.07 31.76 -14.12
CA PHE A 12 -22.51 30.39 -14.40
C PHE A 12 -23.19 30.33 -15.79
N LEU A 13 -22.72 29.44 -16.67
CA LEU A 13 -23.39 29.09 -17.91
C LEU A 13 -24.16 27.77 -17.73
N VAL A 14 -25.48 27.86 -17.77
CA VAL A 14 -26.40 26.73 -17.90
C VAL A 14 -26.74 26.60 -19.39
N CYS A 15 -26.37 25.49 -20.02
CA CYS A 15 -26.84 25.14 -21.35
C CYS A 15 -28.03 24.18 -21.24
N ARG A 16 -29.20 24.69 -21.62
CA ARG A 16 -30.41 23.93 -21.91
C ARG A 16 -30.59 23.83 -23.43
N ASP A 17 -31.17 22.70 -23.82
CA ASP A 17 -31.92 22.40 -25.05
C ASP A 17 -31.16 22.03 -26.33
N PHE A 18 -31.31 20.76 -26.72
CA PHE A 18 -31.64 20.37 -28.10
C PHE A 18 -32.57 19.15 -28.11
N LEU A 19 -33.56 19.20 -29.01
CA LEU A 19 -34.79 18.42 -29.11
C LEU A 19 -34.69 17.16 -30.00
N ASP A 20 -35.59 16.21 -29.70
CA ASP A 20 -36.37 15.29 -30.55
C ASP A 20 -35.73 14.21 -31.44
N LEU A 21 -36.24 12.96 -31.26
CA LEU A 21 -36.77 12.01 -32.27
C LEU A 21 -37.42 10.76 -31.56
N PRO A 22 -38.30 9.96 -32.20
CA PRO A 22 -39.63 9.53 -31.69
C PRO A 22 -39.73 7.99 -31.38
N PRO A 23 -40.94 7.42 -31.06
CA PRO A 23 -41.07 6.32 -30.08
C PRO A 23 -41.21 4.87 -30.62
N SER A 24 -40.90 3.94 -29.71
CA SER A 24 -41.43 2.58 -29.48
C SER A 24 -41.85 1.67 -30.66
N GLY A 25 -41.20 0.50 -30.74
CA GLY A 25 -41.72 -0.71 -31.39
C GLY A 25 -41.57 -1.92 -30.46
N ARG A 26 -42.71 -2.53 -30.08
CA ARG A 26 -42.81 -3.85 -29.42
C ARG A 26 -42.53 -4.96 -30.43
N ALA A 27 -41.90 -6.05 -30.01
CA ALA A 27 -42.07 -7.36 -30.64
C ALA A 27 -41.87 -8.49 -29.62
N ASP A 28 -42.81 -9.43 -29.67
CA ASP A 28 -43.09 -10.53 -28.75
C ASP A 28 -42.09 -11.69 -28.75
N ALA A 29 -42.19 -12.46 -27.67
CA ALA A 29 -41.57 -13.76 -27.44
C ALA A 29 -42.30 -14.91 -28.17
N SER A 30 -41.54 -15.85 -28.75
CA SER A 30 -41.99 -17.25 -28.94
C SER A 30 -40.85 -18.20 -29.37
N SER A 31 -40.30 -18.94 -28.40
CA SER A 31 -39.95 -20.39 -28.43
C SER A 31 -38.88 -20.93 -29.43
N PRO A 32 -38.43 -22.20 -29.31
CA PRO A 32 -37.44 -22.71 -28.35
C PRO A 32 -36.20 -23.34 -29.05
N LEU A 33 -35.06 -23.38 -28.34
CA LEU A 33 -33.84 -24.08 -28.78
C LEU A 33 -33.92 -25.60 -28.50
N PRO A 34 -33.60 -26.49 -29.46
CA PRO A 34 -33.53 -27.92 -29.21
C PRO A 34 -32.14 -28.40 -28.78
N LEU A 35 -32.16 -29.31 -27.81
CA LEU A 35 -31.12 -30.28 -27.46
C LEU A 35 -30.71 -31.11 -28.69
N TRP A 36 -29.40 -31.29 -28.91
CA TRP A 36 -28.87 -32.48 -29.58
C TRP A 36 -27.54 -32.92 -28.96
N GLN A 37 -27.55 -34.19 -28.56
CA GLN A 37 -26.44 -34.99 -28.08
C GLN A 37 -25.50 -35.41 -29.23
N ASP A 38 -24.24 -35.63 -28.84
CA ASP A 38 -23.24 -36.57 -29.35
C ASP A 38 -23.24 -36.99 -30.84
N SER A 39 -22.09 -36.78 -31.49
CA SER A 39 -21.52 -37.78 -32.39
C SER A 39 -20.00 -37.65 -32.52
N ALA A 40 -19.39 -38.82 -32.59
CA ALA A 40 -17.99 -39.11 -32.42
C ALA A 40 -17.08 -38.73 -33.61
N ALA A 41 -15.84 -38.46 -33.24
CA ALA A 41 -14.60 -38.95 -33.88
C ALA A 41 -14.42 -38.76 -35.39
N ILE A 42 -13.70 -37.71 -35.76
CA ILE A 42 -12.82 -37.71 -36.94
C ILE A 42 -11.38 -37.51 -36.45
N ARG A 43 -10.55 -38.54 -36.69
CA ARG A 43 -9.11 -38.52 -36.47
C ARG A 43 -8.47 -37.56 -37.48
N GLY A 44 -7.78 -36.54 -36.97
CA GLY A 44 -6.88 -35.69 -37.74
C GLY A 44 -5.61 -35.44 -36.92
N GLY A 45 -4.47 -35.88 -37.44
CA GLY A 45 -3.18 -35.81 -36.77
C GLY A 45 -2.80 -34.38 -36.38
N GLY A 46 -2.75 -34.13 -35.08
CA GLY A 46 -2.22 -32.91 -34.49
C GLY A 46 -0.88 -33.20 -33.85
N SER A 47 0.20 -32.72 -34.48
CA SER A 47 1.52 -32.54 -33.90
C SER A 47 1.39 -31.94 -32.50
N THR A 48 1.56 -32.77 -31.48
CA THR A 48 1.67 -32.33 -30.08
C THR A 48 3.08 -31.80 -29.91
N THR A 49 3.28 -30.54 -30.28
CA THR A 49 4.46 -29.80 -29.84
C THR A 49 4.30 -29.54 -28.34
N ARG A 50 4.72 -30.52 -27.53
CA ARG A 50 5.11 -30.28 -26.14
C ARG A 50 6.09 -29.11 -26.16
N ARG A 51 5.68 -27.93 -25.69
CA ARG A 51 6.59 -26.82 -25.38
C ARG A 51 7.50 -27.28 -24.24
N TYR A 52 8.62 -27.92 -24.58
CA TYR A 52 9.75 -28.06 -23.68
C TYR A 52 10.25 -26.65 -23.34
N GLY A 53 10.17 -26.28 -22.06
CA GLY A 53 10.51 -24.97 -21.56
C GLY A 53 12.01 -24.66 -21.69
N GLY A 54 12.33 -23.73 -22.59
CA GLY A 54 13.70 -23.23 -22.80
C GLY A 54 14.23 -22.43 -21.60
N ARG A 55 15.49 -22.69 -21.26
CA ARG A 55 16.36 -21.89 -20.38
C ARG A 55 16.56 -20.49 -21.00
N VAL A 56 16.54 -19.41 -20.20
CA VAL A 56 17.04 -18.11 -20.68
C VAL A 56 18.54 -18.25 -20.97
N ARG A 57 18.97 -18.01 -22.21
CA ARG A 57 20.37 -18.13 -22.61
C ARG A 57 21.20 -16.97 -22.04
N ASP A 58 22.52 -17.15 -21.88
CA ASP A 58 23.36 -16.07 -21.32
C ASP A 58 23.34 -14.81 -22.19
N ASP A 59 23.22 -14.95 -23.51
CA ASP A 59 23.07 -13.82 -24.44
C ASP A 59 21.76 -13.05 -24.21
N GLU A 60 20.68 -13.75 -23.88
CA GLU A 60 19.38 -13.12 -23.57
C GLU A 60 19.45 -12.36 -22.24
N LEU A 61 20.10 -12.91 -21.21
CA LEU A 61 20.33 -12.22 -19.94
C LEU A 61 21.25 -11.00 -20.12
N ARG A 62 22.32 -11.12 -20.92
CA ARG A 62 23.21 -9.99 -21.24
C ARG A 62 22.44 -8.87 -21.94
N ARG A 63 21.60 -9.22 -22.91
CA ARG A 63 20.75 -8.27 -23.62
C ARG A 63 19.77 -7.59 -22.67
N LEU A 64 19.08 -8.37 -21.83
CA LEU A 64 18.15 -7.86 -20.82
C LEU A 64 18.82 -6.84 -19.89
N LEU A 65 19.99 -7.18 -19.34
CA LEU A 65 20.75 -6.28 -18.47
C LEU A 65 21.16 -5.01 -19.20
N THR A 66 21.67 -5.11 -20.43
CA THR A 66 22.13 -3.93 -21.18
C THR A 66 20.96 -3.01 -21.57
N GLU A 67 19.83 -3.57 -21.98
CA GLU A 67 18.63 -2.80 -22.35
C GLU A 67 17.95 -2.17 -21.12
N SER A 68 17.99 -2.84 -19.97
CA SER A 68 17.37 -2.35 -18.73
C SER A 68 18.23 -1.33 -17.98
N ASN A 69 19.50 -1.18 -18.35
CA ASN A 69 20.46 -0.26 -17.71
C ASN A 69 21.07 0.72 -18.75
N PRO A 70 20.26 1.58 -19.39
CA PRO A 70 20.71 2.48 -20.46
C PRO A 70 21.83 3.44 -20.04
N TRP A 71 21.90 3.77 -18.74
CA TRP A 71 22.94 4.62 -18.17
C TRP A 71 24.35 4.00 -18.25
N TRP A 72 24.49 2.68 -18.38
CA TRP A 72 25.81 2.06 -18.60
C TRP A 72 26.45 2.53 -19.91
N THR A 73 25.65 2.59 -20.98
CA THR A 73 26.11 3.04 -22.30
C THR A 73 26.33 4.55 -22.29
N ALA A 74 25.46 5.32 -21.61
CA ALA A 74 25.63 6.76 -21.47
C ALA A 74 26.95 7.09 -20.75
N ALA A 75 27.22 6.46 -19.61
CA ALA A 75 28.47 6.64 -18.86
C ALA A 75 29.70 6.26 -19.68
N ALA A 76 29.65 5.14 -20.41
CA ALA A 76 30.76 4.71 -21.28
C ALA A 76 31.04 5.70 -22.43
N ARG A 77 30.05 6.50 -22.84
CA ARG A 77 30.16 7.52 -23.90
C ARG A 77 30.37 8.94 -23.35
N GLY A 78 30.45 9.12 -22.03
CA GLY A 78 30.52 10.45 -21.40
C GLY A 78 29.26 11.29 -21.59
N ALA A 79 28.11 10.66 -21.83
CA ALA A 79 26.81 11.32 -21.91
C ALA A 79 26.12 11.35 -20.54
N ASP A 80 25.11 12.23 -20.39
CA ASP A 80 24.30 12.32 -19.17
C ASP A 80 23.59 10.98 -18.88
N PRO A 81 23.90 10.31 -17.75
CA PRO A 81 23.35 9.01 -17.39
C PRO A 81 21.87 9.04 -17.02
N THR A 82 21.22 10.22 -16.96
CA THR A 82 19.79 10.36 -16.62
C THR A 82 18.88 10.59 -17.82
N THR A 83 19.43 10.78 -19.02
CA THR A 83 18.67 11.06 -20.27
C THR A 83 17.55 10.05 -20.54
N TRP A 84 17.74 8.79 -20.11
CA TRP A 84 16.76 7.71 -20.29
C TRP A 84 15.44 7.94 -19.52
N VAL A 85 15.43 8.73 -18.45
CA VAL A 85 14.28 8.96 -17.57
C VAL A 85 13.07 9.45 -18.36
N ALA A 86 13.27 10.45 -19.23
CA ALA A 86 12.21 11.03 -20.05
C ALA A 86 11.63 10.04 -21.08
N GLY A 87 12.42 9.04 -21.50
CA GLY A 87 12.02 8.00 -22.45
C GLY A 87 11.43 6.75 -21.80
N ASN A 88 11.67 6.54 -20.50
CA ASN A 88 11.24 5.34 -19.80
C ASN A 88 9.72 5.25 -19.71
N ARG A 89 9.14 4.14 -20.19
CA ARG A 89 7.68 3.95 -20.23
C ARG A 89 7.03 4.07 -18.86
N THR A 90 7.57 3.40 -17.85
CA THR A 90 7.03 3.38 -16.47
C THR A 90 7.02 4.78 -15.86
N LEU A 91 8.13 5.52 -15.99
CA LEU A 91 8.23 6.88 -15.48
C LEU A 91 7.34 7.86 -16.27
N ARG A 92 7.23 7.72 -17.59
CA ARG A 92 6.32 8.52 -18.43
C ARG A 92 4.85 8.27 -18.09
N GLU A 93 4.46 7.02 -17.84
CA GLU A 93 3.11 6.68 -17.42
C GLU A 93 2.79 7.30 -16.05
N ARG A 94 3.75 7.31 -15.11
CA ARG A 94 3.62 8.04 -13.82
C ARG A 94 3.36 9.53 -14.04
N THR A 95 4.15 10.20 -14.88
CA THR A 95 4.05 11.66 -15.09
C THR A 95 2.64 12.11 -15.53
N ARG A 96 1.83 11.23 -16.13
CA ARG A 96 0.44 11.53 -16.51
C ARG A 96 -0.50 11.68 -15.31
N TYR A 97 -0.16 11.08 -14.18
CA TYR A 97 -0.99 11.00 -12.98
C TYR A 97 -0.25 11.56 -11.76
N GLU A 98 0.60 12.55 -11.97
CA GLU A 98 1.52 13.05 -10.95
C GLU A 98 1.01 14.34 -10.31
N LEU A 99 0.97 14.38 -8.98
CA LEU A 99 0.67 15.56 -8.16
C LEU A 99 1.92 16.05 -7.41
N GLY A 100 3.11 15.83 -7.96
CA GLY A 100 4.38 16.14 -7.28
C GLY A 100 4.77 15.16 -6.17
N TYR A 101 3.91 14.20 -5.80
CA TYR A 101 4.23 13.17 -4.82
C TYR A 101 5.39 12.26 -5.24
N ARG A 102 6.29 11.97 -4.30
CA ARG A 102 7.34 10.97 -4.41
C ARG A 102 7.41 10.16 -3.12
N ALA A 103 7.43 8.85 -3.25
CA ALA A 103 7.66 7.97 -2.12
C ALA A 103 9.14 8.02 -1.73
N GLY A 104 9.47 8.64 -0.60
CA GLY A 104 10.83 8.72 -0.07
C GLY A 104 11.37 7.41 0.52
N ILE A 105 10.73 6.27 0.22
CA ILE A 105 10.98 4.97 0.86
C ILE A 105 12.37 4.39 0.57
N LEU A 106 13.10 4.94 -0.41
CA LEU A 106 14.47 4.53 -0.77
C LEU A 106 15.47 5.70 -0.73
N ASP A 107 15.10 6.86 -0.18
CA ASP A 107 15.93 8.07 -0.24
C ASP A 107 17.28 7.89 0.47
N ASP A 108 17.30 7.17 1.59
CA ASP A 108 18.51 6.85 2.35
C ASP A 108 19.47 5.88 1.64
N ILE A 109 19.00 5.19 0.59
CA ILE A 109 19.81 4.36 -0.31
C ILE A 109 20.23 5.18 -1.52
N ALA A 110 19.29 5.95 -2.06
CA ALA A 110 19.47 6.74 -3.28
C ALA A 110 20.34 7.99 -3.10
N SER A 111 20.72 8.32 -1.86
CA SER A 111 21.51 9.51 -1.49
C SER A 111 22.92 9.21 -1.01
N VAL A 112 23.31 7.94 -0.88
CA VAL A 112 24.61 7.53 -0.32
C VAL A 112 25.35 6.56 -1.23
N ALA A 113 26.66 6.46 -1.05
CA ALA A 113 27.45 5.43 -1.70
C ALA A 113 27.03 4.02 -1.22
N PRO A 114 27.25 2.95 -2.02
CA PRO A 114 26.86 1.61 -1.64
C PRO A 114 27.53 1.17 -0.33
N ASP A 115 26.73 0.65 0.61
CA ASP A 115 27.15 0.37 2.00
C ASP A 115 26.87 -1.07 2.46
N GLY A 116 26.53 -1.95 1.52
CA GLY A 116 26.30 -3.37 1.76
C GLY A 116 24.92 -3.73 2.29
N ARG A 117 23.99 -2.78 2.51
CA ARG A 117 22.66 -3.11 3.08
C ARG A 117 21.79 -3.91 2.12
N LEU A 118 20.93 -4.76 2.65
CA LEU A 118 19.89 -5.47 1.91
C LEU A 118 18.51 -4.98 2.38
N VAL A 119 17.72 -4.50 1.43
CA VAL A 119 16.37 -3.97 1.68
C VAL A 119 15.35 -4.74 0.84
N VAL A 120 14.27 -5.16 1.49
CA VAL A 120 13.10 -5.81 0.91
C VAL A 120 11.95 -4.80 0.88
N LEU A 121 11.61 -4.33 -0.32
CA LEU A 121 10.49 -3.41 -0.54
C LEU A 121 9.23 -4.20 -0.95
N THR A 122 8.26 -4.24 -0.05
CA THR A 122 6.97 -4.90 -0.26
C THR A 122 5.82 -3.89 -0.37
N GLY A 123 4.66 -4.31 -0.84
CA GLY A 123 3.46 -3.47 -0.88
C GLY A 123 2.47 -3.91 -1.96
N PRO A 124 1.27 -3.32 -2.01
CA PRO A 124 0.23 -3.73 -2.94
C PRO A 124 0.66 -3.53 -4.39
N ARG A 125 0.03 -4.27 -5.31
CA ARG A 125 0.26 -4.04 -6.74
C ARG A 125 -0.11 -2.61 -7.10
N ARG A 126 0.65 -2.02 -8.02
CA ARG A 126 0.40 -0.70 -8.63
C ARG A 126 0.54 0.50 -7.71
N ILE A 127 1.15 0.29 -6.55
CA ILE A 127 1.52 1.39 -5.66
C ILE A 127 2.74 2.20 -6.14
N GLY A 128 3.58 1.62 -7.02
CA GLY A 128 4.75 2.31 -7.56
C GLY A 128 6.10 1.76 -7.11
N LYS A 129 6.20 0.47 -6.72
CA LYS A 129 7.50 -0.15 -6.35
C LYS A 129 8.55 -0.04 -7.45
N SER A 130 8.21 -0.41 -8.70
CA SER A 130 9.11 -0.27 -9.85
C SER A 130 9.49 1.18 -10.13
N VAL A 131 8.55 2.12 -9.89
CA VAL A 131 8.82 3.57 -9.99
C VAL A 131 9.87 3.98 -8.96
N ALA A 132 9.70 3.58 -7.69
CA ALA A 132 10.65 3.89 -6.62
C ALA A 132 12.06 3.34 -6.92
N LEU A 133 12.17 2.12 -7.47
CA LEU A 133 13.48 1.59 -7.91
C LEU A 133 14.10 2.41 -9.04
N LEU A 134 13.31 2.81 -10.03
CA LEU A 134 13.82 3.58 -11.18
C LEU A 134 14.20 5.01 -10.78
N ASP A 135 13.44 5.64 -9.88
CA ASP A 135 13.81 6.94 -9.29
C ASP A 135 15.10 6.80 -8.47
N ALA A 136 15.23 5.76 -7.65
CA ALA A 136 16.46 5.47 -6.92
C ALA A 136 17.66 5.26 -7.87
N ALA A 137 17.46 4.52 -8.97
CA ALA A 137 18.50 4.34 -9.99
C ALA A 137 18.93 5.67 -10.62
N ALA A 138 17.97 6.54 -10.96
CA ALA A 138 18.25 7.86 -11.51
C ALA A 138 19.04 8.72 -10.52
N ASN A 139 18.62 8.78 -9.26
CA ASN A 139 19.29 9.53 -8.20
C ASN A 139 20.71 9.01 -7.96
N LEU A 140 20.90 7.69 -7.84
CA LEU A 140 22.23 7.07 -7.70
C LEU A 140 23.17 7.40 -8.86
N CYS A 141 22.65 7.50 -10.09
CA CYS A 141 23.45 7.87 -11.26
C CYS A 141 23.91 9.34 -11.25
N THR A 142 23.31 10.20 -10.41
CA THR A 142 23.73 11.59 -10.23
C THR A 142 24.68 11.79 -9.05
N LEU A 143 24.85 10.78 -8.19
CA LEU A 143 25.65 10.93 -6.98
C LEU A 143 27.14 11.07 -7.28
N PRO A 144 27.80 12.12 -6.75
CA PRO A 144 29.25 12.25 -6.83
C PRO A 144 29.93 11.02 -6.22
N GLY A 145 30.88 10.44 -6.96
CA GLY A 145 31.64 9.28 -6.50
C GLY A 145 30.97 7.93 -6.76
N VAL A 146 29.74 7.88 -7.26
CA VAL A 146 29.11 6.64 -7.74
C VAL A 146 29.20 6.62 -9.27
N ASP A 147 29.93 5.65 -9.84
CA ASP A 147 29.89 5.44 -11.29
C ASP A 147 28.52 4.84 -11.65
N PRO A 148 27.79 5.37 -12.66
CA PRO A 148 26.49 4.82 -13.05
C PRO A 148 26.51 3.31 -13.33
N ARG A 149 27.64 2.76 -13.78
CA ARG A 149 27.81 1.31 -14.00
C ARG A 149 27.87 0.50 -12.70
N GLN A 150 27.94 1.12 -11.53
CA GLN A 150 27.75 0.46 -10.24
C GLN A 150 26.27 0.17 -9.96
N VAL A 151 25.34 0.88 -10.60
CA VAL A 151 23.89 0.69 -10.44
C VAL A 151 23.41 -0.36 -11.45
N VAL A 152 22.77 -1.42 -10.95
CA VAL A 152 22.32 -2.56 -11.73
C VAL A 152 20.84 -2.84 -11.45
N TYR A 153 19.97 -2.40 -12.33
CA TYR A 153 18.55 -2.71 -12.33
C TYR A 153 18.27 -4.03 -13.06
N VAL A 154 17.45 -4.87 -12.44
CA VAL A 154 17.18 -6.24 -12.87
C VAL A 154 15.67 -6.50 -12.82
N PRO A 155 14.95 -6.45 -13.96
CA PRO A 155 13.56 -6.90 -14.00
C PRO A 155 13.48 -8.43 -13.93
N CYS A 156 12.83 -8.97 -12.90
CA CYS A 156 12.81 -10.41 -12.61
C CYS A 156 11.56 -11.15 -13.12
N ASP A 157 10.57 -10.47 -13.70
CA ASP A 157 9.28 -11.06 -14.15
C ASP A 157 9.42 -12.31 -15.02
N THR A 158 10.48 -12.39 -15.82
CA THR A 158 10.73 -13.51 -16.75
C THR A 158 11.82 -14.48 -16.26
N MET A 159 12.36 -14.28 -15.06
CA MET A 159 13.48 -15.06 -14.53
C MET A 159 13.05 -16.34 -13.81
N ARG A 160 13.97 -17.30 -13.69
CA ARG A 160 13.83 -18.52 -12.86
C ARG A 160 14.94 -18.56 -11.80
N GLY A 161 14.81 -19.43 -10.79
CA GLY A 161 15.72 -19.46 -9.63
C GLY A 161 17.23 -19.45 -9.96
N ARG A 162 17.66 -20.29 -10.92
CA ARG A 162 19.07 -20.33 -11.34
C ARG A 162 19.56 -19.09 -12.12
N ASP A 163 18.64 -18.26 -12.59
CA ASP A 163 18.97 -17.06 -13.36
C ASP A 163 19.41 -15.92 -12.44
N VAL A 164 19.06 -15.94 -11.15
CA VAL A 164 19.54 -14.96 -10.15
C VAL A 164 21.06 -15.01 -10.04
N THR A 165 21.64 -16.18 -9.75
CA THR A 165 23.10 -16.32 -9.64
C THR A 165 23.83 -16.01 -10.94
N ARG A 166 23.26 -16.41 -12.09
CA ARG A 166 23.82 -16.06 -13.42
C ARG A 166 23.79 -14.56 -13.67
N THR A 167 22.71 -13.88 -13.26
CA THR A 167 22.56 -12.44 -13.37
C THR A 167 23.61 -11.70 -12.57
N LEU A 168 23.91 -12.15 -11.34
CA LEU A 168 24.98 -11.58 -10.52
C LEU A 168 26.34 -11.67 -11.22
N THR A 169 26.68 -12.85 -11.74
CA THR A 169 27.93 -13.06 -12.47
C THR A 169 28.01 -12.20 -13.74
N LEU A 170 26.96 -12.21 -14.56
CA LEU A 170 26.93 -11.46 -15.82
C LEU A 170 26.93 -9.94 -15.59
N GLY A 171 26.17 -9.44 -14.62
CA GLY A 171 26.14 -8.01 -14.28
C GLY A 171 27.50 -7.50 -13.83
N ARG A 172 28.22 -8.27 -12.99
CA ARG A 172 29.61 -7.92 -12.63
C ARG A 172 30.55 -7.98 -13.83
N MET A 173 30.43 -8.98 -14.70
CA MET A 173 31.25 -9.06 -15.92
C MET A 173 31.05 -7.86 -16.85
N LEU A 174 29.79 -7.43 -17.03
CA LEU A 174 29.44 -6.28 -17.89
C LEU A 174 29.90 -4.95 -17.30
N THR A 175 29.94 -4.86 -15.98
CA THR A 175 30.32 -3.63 -15.25
C THR A 175 31.75 -3.64 -14.74
N ARG A 176 32.57 -4.65 -15.07
CA ARG A 176 33.95 -4.84 -14.55
C ARG A 176 34.89 -3.63 -14.72
N SER A 177 34.56 -2.73 -15.64
CA SER A 177 35.33 -1.50 -15.87
C SER A 177 35.35 -0.58 -14.64
N VAL A 178 34.37 -0.68 -13.73
CA VAL A 178 34.37 0.09 -12.48
C VAL A 178 35.30 -0.47 -11.42
N ASP A 179 35.84 -1.68 -11.58
CA ASP A 179 36.73 -2.32 -10.60
C ASP A 179 38.20 -1.87 -10.70
N GLN A 180 38.48 -0.82 -11.47
CA GLN A 180 39.82 -0.26 -11.58
C GLN A 180 39.92 1.05 -10.78
N PRO A 181 40.95 1.21 -9.93
CA PRO A 181 42.06 0.29 -9.67
C PRO A 181 41.74 -0.81 -8.63
N LYS A 182 40.58 -0.75 -7.97
CA LYS A 182 40.17 -1.70 -6.93
C LYS A 182 38.71 -2.11 -7.12
N PRO A 183 38.31 -3.32 -6.67
CA PRO A 183 36.91 -3.73 -6.67
C PRO A 183 36.01 -2.69 -5.99
N ARG A 184 34.87 -2.38 -6.60
CA ARG A 184 33.89 -1.43 -6.04
C ARG A 184 32.56 -2.12 -5.72
N PRO A 185 31.86 -1.76 -4.65
CA PRO A 185 30.53 -2.32 -4.40
C PRO A 185 29.53 -1.83 -5.45
N ARG A 186 28.50 -2.64 -5.73
CA ARG A 186 27.38 -2.33 -6.64
C ARG A 186 26.12 -2.00 -5.84
N VAL A 187 25.16 -1.38 -6.51
CA VAL A 187 23.77 -1.32 -6.07
C VAL A 187 22.94 -2.18 -7.01
N TRP A 188 22.33 -3.25 -6.48
CA TRP A 188 21.43 -4.12 -7.23
C TRP A 188 19.98 -3.77 -6.91
N LEU A 189 19.19 -3.50 -7.94
CA LEU A 189 17.77 -3.17 -7.84
C LEU A 189 16.97 -4.26 -8.56
N PHE A 190 16.55 -5.29 -7.82
CA PHE A 190 15.78 -6.41 -8.36
C PHE A 190 14.28 -6.10 -8.30
N ASP A 191 13.63 -6.01 -9.47
CA ASP A 191 12.20 -5.71 -9.56
C ASP A 191 11.36 -6.99 -9.74
N GLU A 192 10.32 -7.16 -8.92
CA GLU A 192 9.41 -8.31 -8.86
C GLU A 192 10.13 -9.67 -8.71
N ILE A 193 11.21 -9.70 -7.90
CA ILE A 193 11.97 -10.93 -7.63
C ILE A 193 11.13 -11.99 -6.93
N SER A 194 10.04 -11.60 -6.25
CA SER A 194 9.13 -12.51 -5.57
C SER A 194 8.50 -13.57 -6.47
N MET A 195 8.51 -13.36 -7.80
CA MET A 195 8.05 -14.32 -8.79
C MET A 195 9.04 -15.47 -9.03
N VAL A 196 10.28 -15.35 -8.55
CA VAL A 196 11.38 -16.27 -8.80
C VAL A 196 11.54 -17.23 -7.64
N SER A 197 11.14 -18.50 -7.80
CA SER A 197 11.31 -19.50 -6.72
C SER A 197 12.78 -19.72 -6.34
N GLY A 198 13.06 -19.75 -5.03
CA GLY A 198 14.37 -20.00 -4.43
C GLY A 198 15.30 -18.77 -4.41
N TRP A 199 14.77 -17.58 -4.69
CA TRP A 199 15.57 -16.36 -4.77
C TRP A 199 16.22 -16.00 -3.44
N THR A 200 15.55 -16.20 -2.31
CA THR A 200 16.10 -15.87 -0.98
C THR A 200 17.38 -16.67 -0.69
N SER A 201 17.33 -17.98 -0.91
CA SER A 201 18.48 -18.88 -0.77
C SER A 201 19.61 -18.54 -1.74
N ALA A 202 19.29 -18.15 -2.98
CA ALA A 202 20.28 -17.78 -3.98
C ALA A 202 21.04 -16.50 -3.58
N LEU A 203 20.33 -15.48 -3.08
CA LEU A 203 20.95 -14.25 -2.60
C LEU A 203 21.78 -14.48 -1.34
N LYS A 204 21.29 -15.27 -0.38
CA LYS A 204 22.04 -15.66 0.82
C LYS A 204 23.37 -16.30 0.46
N LEU A 205 23.33 -17.35 -0.37
CA LEU A 205 24.54 -18.04 -0.83
C LEU A 205 25.51 -17.07 -1.51
N ALA A 206 25.02 -16.17 -2.36
CA ALA A 206 25.86 -15.20 -3.04
C ALA A 206 26.51 -14.19 -2.06
N ARG A 207 25.78 -13.74 -1.04
CA ARG A 207 26.31 -12.83 -0.01
C ARG A 207 27.37 -13.50 0.84
N ASP A 208 27.21 -14.79 1.14
CA ASP A 208 28.14 -15.54 2.00
C ASP A 208 29.43 -15.96 1.27
N THR A 209 29.38 -16.12 -0.06
CA THR A 209 30.46 -16.78 -0.82
C THR A 209 31.13 -15.91 -1.89
N THR A 210 30.64 -14.69 -2.14
CA THR A 210 31.15 -13.83 -3.24
C THR A 210 31.25 -12.36 -2.81
N PRO A 211 31.91 -11.48 -3.60
CA PRO A 211 31.92 -10.04 -3.34
C PRO A 211 30.54 -9.37 -3.30
N PHE A 212 29.46 -10.09 -3.65
CA PHE A 212 28.08 -9.62 -3.49
C PHE A 212 27.72 -9.32 -2.03
N GLY A 213 28.45 -9.86 -1.05
CA GLY A 213 28.27 -9.53 0.37
C GLY A 213 28.49 -8.04 0.70
N ASP A 214 29.32 -7.33 -0.08
CA ASP A 214 29.60 -5.90 0.09
C ASP A 214 28.67 -5.00 -0.74
N ASP A 215 27.80 -5.57 -1.56
CA ASP A 215 26.89 -4.82 -2.42
C ASP A 215 25.64 -4.36 -1.66
N THR A 216 25.13 -3.20 -2.04
CA THR A 216 23.79 -2.75 -1.64
C THR A 216 22.76 -3.44 -2.52
N VAL A 217 21.70 -3.97 -1.92
CA VAL A 217 20.69 -4.76 -2.63
C VAL A 217 19.32 -4.27 -2.22
N VAL A 218 18.50 -3.87 -3.19
CA VAL A 218 17.07 -3.62 -3.00
C VAL A 218 16.31 -4.63 -3.83
N VAL A 219 15.37 -5.32 -3.21
CA VAL A 219 14.49 -6.28 -3.88
C VAL A 219 13.03 -5.84 -3.73
N THR A 220 12.21 -6.02 -4.77
CA THR A 220 10.77 -5.74 -4.69
C THR A 220 9.93 -7.00 -4.88
N GLY A 221 8.75 -6.98 -4.26
CA GLY A 221 7.73 -8.02 -4.45
C GLY A 221 6.37 -7.54 -4.01
N SER A 222 5.32 -8.05 -4.66
CA SER A 222 3.93 -7.77 -4.29
C SER A 222 3.35 -8.82 -3.32
N ARG A 223 3.87 -10.05 -3.38
CA ARG A 223 3.48 -11.18 -2.53
C ARG A 223 4.66 -12.12 -2.36
N TRP A 224 4.92 -12.52 -1.12
CA TRP A 224 5.96 -13.49 -0.83
C TRP A 224 5.35 -14.90 -0.85
N ALA A 225 6.00 -15.84 -1.54
CA ALA A 225 5.59 -17.24 -1.45
C ALA A 225 5.89 -17.75 -0.03
N GLN A 226 4.97 -18.52 0.56
CA GLN A 226 5.14 -19.07 1.92
C GLN A 226 6.40 -19.93 2.08
N SER A 227 6.96 -20.44 0.98
CA SER A 227 8.21 -21.21 0.95
C SER A 227 9.48 -20.36 1.01
N GLU A 228 9.39 -19.04 0.86
CA GLU A 228 10.54 -18.14 0.91
C GLU A 228 10.75 -17.64 2.34
N ASP A 229 11.91 -17.97 2.92
CA ASP A 229 12.27 -17.55 4.26
C ASP A 229 13.07 -16.25 4.23
N ILE A 230 12.37 -15.12 4.06
CA ILE A 230 13.01 -13.80 4.02
C ILE A 230 13.74 -13.50 5.33
N GLN A 231 13.09 -13.79 6.46
CA GLN A 231 13.65 -13.53 7.78
C GLN A 231 14.92 -14.34 8.03
N GLY A 232 14.86 -15.66 7.89
CA GLY A 232 15.98 -16.57 8.16
C GLY A 232 17.06 -16.58 7.07
N ASN A 233 16.74 -16.24 5.82
CA ASN A 233 17.74 -16.21 4.75
C ASN A 233 18.37 -14.86 4.49
N LEU A 234 17.61 -13.76 4.59
CA LEU A 234 18.08 -12.44 4.19
C LEU A 234 18.30 -11.49 5.38
N LEU A 235 17.62 -11.74 6.49
CA LEU A 235 17.62 -10.84 7.65
C LEU A 235 18.30 -11.44 8.88
N ALA A 236 18.56 -12.75 8.89
CA ALA A 236 19.37 -13.40 9.92
C ALA A 236 20.86 -13.10 9.71
N GLY A 237 21.51 -12.53 10.73
CA GLY A 237 22.92 -12.11 10.67
C GLY A 237 23.12 -10.70 10.13
N ARG A 238 24.40 -10.34 9.93
CA ARG A 238 24.96 -9.00 9.62
C ARG A 238 23.89 -8.01 9.14
N ALA A 239 23.18 -7.41 10.10
CA ALA A 239 22.55 -6.13 9.86
C ALA A 239 23.73 -5.26 9.41
N GLY A 240 23.66 -4.71 8.20
CA GLY A 240 24.63 -3.70 7.79
C GLY A 240 24.75 -2.67 8.91
N SER A 241 25.86 -1.95 8.96
CA SER A 241 26.24 -1.00 10.01
C SER A 241 25.24 0.16 10.25
N SER A 242 24.06 0.12 9.63
CA SER A 242 23.02 1.14 9.61
C SER A 242 21.76 0.62 10.29
N GLY A 243 21.28 1.35 11.31
CA GLY A 243 20.00 1.11 12.00
C GLY A 243 18.77 1.50 11.17
N SER A 244 18.80 1.28 9.86
CA SER A 244 17.71 1.57 8.93
C SER A 244 16.89 0.30 8.63
N HIS A 245 15.57 0.46 8.49
CA HIS A 245 14.64 -0.65 8.26
C HIS A 245 15.01 -1.46 7.01
N ARG A 246 15.09 -2.79 7.14
CA ARG A 246 15.42 -3.69 6.05
C ARG A 246 14.19 -4.17 5.29
N ILE A 247 13.08 -4.44 5.96
CA ILE A 247 11.76 -4.64 5.37
C ILE A 247 11.09 -3.28 5.32
N ARG A 248 10.67 -2.87 4.13
CA ARG A 248 9.99 -1.60 3.90
C ARG A 248 8.69 -1.83 3.18
N GLN A 249 7.64 -1.17 3.65
CA GLN A 249 6.31 -1.29 3.08
C GLN A 249 5.95 -0.01 2.34
N LEU A 250 5.86 -0.10 1.01
CA LEU A 250 5.32 0.97 0.19
C LEU A 250 3.79 0.80 0.12
N LEU A 251 3.08 1.55 0.94
CA LEU A 251 1.62 1.56 1.02
C LEU A 251 1.03 2.77 0.26
N PRO A 252 -0.29 2.80 -0.01
CA PRO A 252 -1.01 4.01 -0.42
C PRO A 252 -0.64 5.24 0.42
N MET A 253 -0.72 6.43 -0.18
CA MET A 253 -0.48 7.72 0.47
C MET A 253 -1.16 7.75 1.85
N SER A 254 -0.46 8.21 2.88
CA SER A 254 -1.15 8.55 4.13
C SER A 254 -2.08 9.74 3.89
N PHE A 255 -2.95 10.05 4.86
CA PHE A 255 -3.75 11.27 4.76
C PHE A 255 -2.86 12.53 4.68
N ARG A 256 -1.72 12.54 5.38
CA ARG A 256 -0.71 13.62 5.25
C ARG A 256 -0.13 13.71 3.85
N ASP A 257 0.27 12.59 3.25
CA ASP A 257 0.78 12.57 1.87
C ASP A 257 -0.30 13.06 0.88
N PHE A 258 -1.55 12.66 1.12
CA PHE A 258 -2.71 13.09 0.35
C PHE A 258 -2.91 14.61 0.47
N LEU A 259 -2.87 15.18 1.67
CA LEU A 259 -2.98 16.63 1.88
C LEU A 259 -1.84 17.37 1.19
N ALA A 260 -0.60 16.90 1.32
CA ALA A 260 0.54 17.54 0.67
C ALA A 260 0.40 17.57 -0.87
N ALA A 261 -0.24 16.55 -1.46
CA ALA A 261 -0.43 16.43 -2.90
C ALA A 261 -1.67 17.16 -3.42
N ALA A 262 -2.82 17.04 -2.73
CA ALA A 262 -4.12 17.53 -3.19
C ALA A 262 -4.50 18.89 -2.59
N TYR A 263 -4.01 19.19 -1.38
CA TYR A 263 -4.38 20.35 -0.58
C TYR A 263 -3.14 21.06 0.03
N PRO A 264 -2.14 21.47 -0.76
CA PRO A 264 -0.86 21.98 -0.24
C PRO A 264 -0.96 23.28 0.57
N GLY A 265 -2.12 23.95 0.58
CA GLY A 265 -2.38 25.15 1.37
C GLY A 265 -2.93 24.87 2.78
N LEU A 266 -3.32 23.62 3.10
CA LEU A 266 -3.80 23.27 4.42
C LEU A 266 -2.64 23.04 5.39
N PRO A 267 -2.80 23.40 6.68
CA PRO A 267 -1.74 23.26 7.66
C PRO A 267 -1.42 21.79 7.94
N THR A 268 -0.17 21.53 8.32
CA THR A 268 0.29 20.23 8.81
C THR A 268 1.05 20.43 10.11
N VAL A 269 1.08 19.41 10.95
CA VAL A 269 1.84 19.39 12.21
C VAL A 269 2.94 18.33 12.14
N PRO A 270 3.95 18.34 13.02
CA PRO A 270 4.91 17.23 13.12
C PRO A 270 4.21 15.89 13.39
N VAL A 271 4.82 14.79 12.91
CA VAL A 271 4.41 13.44 13.30
C VAL A 271 4.81 13.21 14.76
N VAL A 272 3.94 12.57 15.52
CA VAL A 272 4.06 12.30 16.95
C VAL A 272 4.09 10.79 17.19
N ASN A 273 4.91 10.36 18.16
CA ASN A 273 4.90 8.97 18.60
C ASN A 273 3.49 8.60 19.14
N PRO A 274 2.88 7.46 18.76
CA PRO A 274 1.55 7.07 19.24
C PRO A 274 1.41 7.00 20.78
N ALA A 275 2.51 6.82 21.52
CA ALA A 275 2.52 6.89 23.00
C ALA A 275 2.40 8.32 23.55
N GLU A 276 2.70 9.33 22.73
CA GLU A 276 2.76 10.76 23.11
C GLU A 276 1.58 11.58 22.57
N LEU A 277 0.54 10.93 22.02
CA LEU A 277 -0.64 11.63 21.47
C LEU A 277 -1.36 12.52 22.50
N GLN A 278 -1.23 12.23 23.80
CA GLN A 278 -1.76 13.07 24.90
C GLN A 278 -0.69 13.88 25.64
N SER A 279 0.46 14.16 25.01
CA SER A 279 1.49 15.03 25.57
C SER A 279 1.13 16.51 25.47
N GLU A 280 1.84 17.37 26.21
CA GLU A 280 1.68 18.83 26.10
C GLU A 280 2.03 19.36 24.70
N ALA A 281 3.04 18.77 24.05
CA ALA A 281 3.39 19.08 22.66
C ALA A 281 2.25 18.75 21.68
N SER A 282 1.59 17.60 21.89
CA SER A 282 0.41 17.20 21.12
C SER A 282 -0.77 18.15 21.30
N ARG A 283 -0.99 18.64 22.54
CA ARG A 283 -2.01 19.65 22.83
C ARG A 283 -1.77 20.92 22.01
N TRP A 284 -0.55 21.47 22.05
CA TRP A 284 -0.22 22.66 21.27
C TRP A 284 -0.37 22.44 19.76
N ALA A 285 0.05 21.28 19.24
CA ALA A 285 -0.13 20.96 17.84
C ALA A 285 -1.61 20.91 17.42
N LEU A 286 -2.49 20.38 18.29
CA LEU A 286 -3.93 20.36 18.05
C LEU A 286 -4.55 21.76 18.13
N ASP A 287 -4.12 22.59 19.08
CA ASP A 287 -4.58 23.97 19.20
C ASP A 287 -4.25 24.79 17.93
N GLU A 288 -3.08 24.58 17.31
CA GLU A 288 -2.73 25.25 16.04
C GLU A 288 -3.65 24.82 14.88
N LEU A 289 -4.17 23.59 14.91
CA LEU A 289 -5.07 23.06 13.88
C LEU A 289 -6.55 23.41 14.11
N GLN A 290 -6.92 24.00 15.25
CA GLN A 290 -8.31 24.25 15.62
C GLN A 290 -9.11 25.04 14.58
N PHE A 291 -8.45 25.95 13.85
CA PHE A 291 -9.08 26.81 12.84
C PHE A 291 -9.22 26.16 11.46
N ALA A 292 -8.61 24.98 11.26
CA ALA A 292 -8.64 24.25 10.00
C ALA A 292 -9.46 22.95 10.08
N VAL A 293 -10.20 22.73 11.19
CA VAL A 293 -10.92 21.48 11.42
C VAL A 293 -11.94 21.20 10.31
N ASP A 294 -12.70 22.21 9.87
CA ASP A 294 -13.71 22.05 8.83
C ASP A 294 -13.08 21.73 7.47
N GLU A 295 -12.02 22.43 7.06
CA GLU A 295 -11.32 22.13 5.82
C GLU A 295 -10.63 20.76 5.85
N LEU A 296 -10.10 20.36 7.01
CA LEU A 296 -9.47 19.06 7.21
C LEU A 296 -10.49 17.91 7.22
N ASP A 297 -11.70 18.12 7.76
CA ASP A 297 -12.80 17.15 7.65
C ASP A 297 -13.24 16.96 6.20
N LEU A 298 -13.40 18.06 5.44
CA LEU A 298 -13.71 17.97 4.01
C LEU A 298 -12.62 17.20 3.24
N ALA A 299 -11.35 17.52 3.48
CA ALA A 299 -10.25 16.80 2.85
C ALA A 299 -10.20 15.32 3.28
N TRP A 300 -10.58 15.01 4.52
CA TRP A 300 -10.68 13.63 4.99
C TRP A 300 -11.80 12.87 4.30
N GLN A 301 -12.96 13.48 4.11
CA GLN A 301 -14.06 12.87 3.35
C GLN A 301 -13.65 12.57 1.91
N ASP A 302 -12.87 13.43 1.27
CA ASP A 302 -12.28 13.18 -0.05
C ASP A 302 -11.29 12.02 -0.01
N TYR A 303 -10.39 11.98 0.98
CA TYR A 303 -9.46 10.87 1.18
C TYR A 303 -10.19 9.53 1.42
N LEU A 304 -11.26 9.52 2.21
CA LEU A 304 -12.11 8.34 2.40
C LEU A 304 -12.84 7.93 1.12
N THR A 305 -13.06 8.86 0.19
CA THR A 305 -13.73 8.63 -1.09
C THR A 305 -12.78 8.06 -2.14
N CYS A 306 -11.57 8.62 -2.27
CA CYS A 306 -10.62 8.22 -3.31
C CYS A 306 -9.53 7.25 -2.86
N GLY A 307 -9.28 7.14 -1.55
CA GLY A 307 -8.14 6.44 -0.99
C GLY A 307 -6.80 7.12 -1.27
N GLY A 308 -5.70 6.43 -0.99
CA GLY A 308 -4.33 6.91 -1.10
C GLY A 308 -3.55 6.41 -2.32
N PHE A 309 -4.16 5.66 -3.23
CA PHE A 309 -3.45 5.23 -4.44
C PHE A 309 -3.09 6.46 -5.29
N PRO A 310 -1.82 6.69 -5.69
CA PRO A 310 -1.41 7.95 -6.33
C PRO A 310 -2.25 8.33 -7.56
N ARG A 311 -2.64 7.34 -8.38
CA ARG A 311 -3.51 7.56 -9.53
C ARG A 311 -4.96 7.87 -9.14
N ALA A 312 -5.50 7.23 -8.11
CA ALA A 312 -6.84 7.56 -7.61
C ALA A 312 -6.91 8.97 -7.06
N VAL A 313 -5.90 9.36 -6.27
CA VAL A 313 -5.77 10.73 -5.75
C VAL A 313 -5.71 11.71 -6.91
N PHE A 314 -4.86 11.49 -7.91
CA PHE A 314 -4.80 12.34 -9.10
C PHE A 314 -6.15 12.44 -9.83
N GLU A 315 -6.81 11.32 -10.12
CA GLU A 315 -8.08 11.31 -10.85
C GLU A 315 -9.17 12.04 -10.05
N HIS A 316 -9.24 11.82 -8.74
CA HIS A 316 -10.19 12.50 -7.87
C HIS A 316 -9.90 14.00 -7.75
N THR A 317 -8.66 14.43 -7.51
CA THR A 317 -8.30 15.85 -7.46
C THR A 317 -8.60 16.58 -8.77
N ARG A 318 -8.52 15.90 -9.92
CA ARG A 318 -8.75 16.52 -11.25
C ARG A 318 -10.20 16.46 -11.72
N ALA A 319 -10.91 15.38 -11.42
CA ALA A 319 -12.23 15.08 -11.98
C ALA A 319 -13.34 14.93 -10.93
N GLY A 320 -13.02 15.03 -9.64
CA GLY A 320 -13.94 14.84 -8.51
C GLY A 320 -14.27 13.39 -8.19
N ALA A 321 -13.74 12.41 -8.95
CA ALA A 321 -14.00 11.00 -8.73
C ALA A 321 -12.85 10.13 -9.27
N VAL A 322 -12.69 8.93 -8.68
CA VAL A 322 -11.84 7.89 -9.23
C VAL A 322 -12.53 7.28 -10.45
N SER A 323 -11.82 7.10 -11.57
CA SER A 323 -12.43 6.54 -12.76
C SER A 323 -12.82 5.07 -12.57
N ASP A 324 -13.96 4.67 -13.14
CA ASP A 324 -14.34 3.27 -13.19
C ASP A 324 -13.26 2.38 -13.82
N GLY A 325 -12.54 2.91 -14.80
CA GLY A 325 -11.43 2.22 -15.47
C GLY A 325 -10.35 1.84 -14.47
N TYR A 326 -9.91 2.78 -13.63
CA TYR A 326 -8.91 2.51 -12.61
C TYR A 326 -9.43 1.58 -11.50
N ALA A 327 -10.67 1.74 -11.05
CA ALA A 327 -11.28 0.85 -10.07
C ALA A 327 -11.40 -0.60 -10.59
N ARG A 328 -11.80 -0.78 -11.86
CA ARG A 328 -11.86 -2.12 -12.51
C ARG A 328 -10.48 -2.73 -12.67
N ASP A 329 -9.47 -1.92 -12.98
CA ASP A 329 -8.07 -2.37 -13.05
C ASP A 329 -7.58 -2.89 -11.69
N LEU A 330 -7.78 -2.13 -10.61
CA LEU A 330 -7.47 -2.55 -9.24
C LEU A 330 -8.21 -3.83 -8.86
N HIS A 331 -9.51 -3.90 -9.14
CA HIS A 331 -10.33 -5.08 -8.91
C HIS A 331 -9.78 -6.32 -9.65
N ALA A 332 -9.39 -6.17 -10.92
CA ALA A 332 -8.85 -7.26 -11.72
C ALA A 332 -7.52 -7.80 -11.17
N TRP A 333 -6.63 -6.92 -10.69
CA TRP A 333 -5.38 -7.35 -10.06
C TRP A 333 -5.61 -8.04 -8.73
N LEU A 334 -6.47 -7.46 -7.88
CA LEU A 334 -6.80 -8.06 -6.60
C LEU A 334 -7.43 -9.43 -6.77
N ARG A 335 -8.33 -9.58 -7.74
CA ARG A 335 -8.91 -10.87 -8.12
C ARG A 335 -7.84 -11.88 -8.51
N ARG A 336 -6.87 -11.49 -9.34
CA ARG A 336 -5.78 -12.39 -9.77
C ARG A 336 -4.95 -12.90 -8.59
N ASP A 337 -4.73 -12.05 -7.60
CA ASP A 337 -3.91 -12.41 -6.44
C ASP A 337 -4.71 -13.19 -5.38
N VAL A 338 -5.92 -12.77 -5.08
CA VAL A 338 -6.74 -13.35 -4.01
C VAL A 338 -7.45 -14.62 -4.48
N ASP A 339 -7.92 -14.64 -5.72
CA ASP A 339 -8.88 -15.65 -6.18
C ASP A 339 -8.75 -15.95 -7.69
N PRO A 340 -7.58 -16.44 -8.16
CA PRO A 340 -7.31 -16.63 -9.58
C PRO A 340 -8.28 -17.59 -10.28
N ASP A 341 -8.77 -18.60 -9.57
CA ASP A 341 -9.56 -19.71 -10.12
C ASP A 341 -11.09 -19.54 -9.97
N ALA A 342 -11.56 -18.45 -9.34
CA ALA A 342 -12.98 -18.28 -9.03
C ALA A 342 -13.76 -17.47 -10.09
N PRO A 343 -15.10 -17.49 -10.04
CA PRO A 343 -15.95 -16.62 -10.86
C PRO A 343 -15.70 -15.12 -10.62
N THR A 344 -15.99 -14.29 -11.63
CA THR A 344 -15.62 -12.85 -11.69
C THR A 344 -16.10 -12.01 -10.51
N ASN A 345 -17.27 -12.33 -9.93
CA ASN A 345 -17.90 -11.55 -8.85
C ASN A 345 -17.37 -11.86 -7.44
N THR A 346 -16.49 -12.87 -7.30
CA THR A 346 -16.12 -13.37 -5.97
C THR A 346 -15.33 -12.37 -5.14
N THR A 347 -14.41 -11.63 -5.79
CA THR A 347 -13.63 -10.56 -5.13
C THR A 347 -14.51 -9.38 -4.73
N THR A 348 -15.52 -9.04 -5.54
CA THR A 348 -16.55 -8.05 -5.21
C THR A 348 -17.31 -8.45 -3.95
N THR A 349 -17.78 -9.70 -3.88
CA THR A 349 -18.48 -10.23 -2.70
C THR A 349 -17.60 -10.24 -1.45
N LEU A 350 -16.31 -10.62 -1.60
CA LEU A 350 -15.34 -10.60 -0.51
C LEU A 350 -15.12 -9.18 0.04
N LEU A 351 -14.80 -8.23 -0.83
CA LEU A 351 -14.55 -6.84 -0.44
C LEU A 351 -15.78 -6.21 0.22
N ARG A 352 -16.98 -6.43 -0.35
CA ARG A 352 -18.23 -5.96 0.25
C ARG A 352 -18.44 -6.57 1.64
N GLY A 353 -18.32 -7.89 1.75
CA GLY A 353 -18.55 -8.60 3.01
C GLY A 353 -17.61 -8.16 4.13
N ILE A 354 -16.35 -7.88 3.79
CA ILE A 354 -15.35 -7.31 4.72
C ILE A 354 -15.72 -5.85 5.03
N SER A 355 -16.02 -5.04 4.03
CA SER A 355 -16.37 -3.63 4.22
C SER A 355 -17.58 -3.43 5.13
N GLU A 356 -18.57 -4.31 5.05
CA GLU A 356 -19.76 -4.28 5.90
C GLU A 356 -19.47 -4.69 7.36
N ARG A 357 -18.30 -5.24 7.65
CA ARG A 357 -17.93 -5.83 8.95
C ARG A 357 -16.59 -5.31 9.50
N MET A 358 -15.93 -4.35 8.82
CA MET A 358 -14.56 -3.96 9.13
C MET A 358 -14.37 -3.41 10.56
N SER A 359 -15.41 -2.77 11.12
CA SER A 359 -15.43 -2.21 12.47
C SER A 359 -15.89 -3.21 13.55
N SER A 360 -15.86 -4.51 13.27
CA SER A 360 -16.36 -5.53 14.22
C SER A 360 -15.55 -6.83 14.10
N PRO A 361 -15.30 -7.55 15.21
CA PRO A 361 -14.58 -8.81 15.15
C PRO A 361 -15.29 -9.84 14.25
N ILE A 362 -14.57 -10.32 13.23
CA ILE A 362 -15.14 -11.18 12.19
C ILE A 362 -15.25 -12.63 12.67
N ASN A 363 -16.46 -13.19 12.65
CA ASN A 363 -16.66 -14.63 12.74
C ASN A 363 -16.55 -15.24 11.34
N LEU A 364 -15.41 -15.89 11.05
CA LEU A 364 -15.13 -16.44 9.72
C LEU A 364 -16.13 -17.53 9.29
N THR A 365 -16.76 -18.25 10.22
CA THR A 365 -17.71 -19.32 9.88
C THR A 365 -19.02 -18.74 9.37
N SER A 366 -19.66 -17.86 10.16
CA SER A 366 -20.90 -17.20 9.74
C SER A 366 -20.68 -16.33 8.52
N THR A 367 -19.56 -15.60 8.46
CA THR A 367 -19.27 -14.72 7.31
C THR A 367 -19.07 -15.53 6.02
N ALA A 368 -18.43 -16.70 6.09
CA ALA A 368 -18.33 -17.58 4.93
C ALA A 368 -19.72 -18.02 4.44
N GLN A 369 -20.62 -18.40 5.35
CA GLN A 369 -21.99 -18.80 5.02
C GLN A 369 -22.80 -17.64 4.41
N ASP A 370 -22.77 -16.47 5.04
CA ASP A 370 -23.46 -15.25 4.58
C ASP A 370 -23.05 -14.85 3.16
N LEU A 371 -21.75 -15.00 2.85
CA LEU A 371 -21.18 -14.64 1.55
C LEU A 371 -21.26 -15.78 0.52
N GLY A 372 -21.90 -16.90 0.85
CA GLY A 372 -22.13 -18.02 -0.07
C GLY A 372 -20.87 -18.85 -0.38
N TYR A 373 -19.87 -18.85 0.51
CA TYR A 373 -18.69 -19.69 0.37
C TYR A 373 -19.02 -21.14 0.72
N SER A 374 -18.50 -22.08 -0.07
CA SER A 374 -18.73 -23.51 0.14
C SER A 374 -18.17 -24.04 1.46
N SER A 375 -17.13 -23.40 2.00
CA SER A 375 -16.51 -23.80 3.27
C SER A 375 -15.76 -22.65 3.95
N ARG A 376 -15.64 -22.71 5.27
CA ARG A 376 -14.80 -21.78 6.06
C ARG A 376 -13.33 -21.79 5.59
N PRO A 377 -12.66 -22.95 5.37
CA PRO A 377 -11.27 -22.97 4.89
C PRO A 377 -11.07 -22.19 3.59
N THR A 378 -12.00 -22.28 2.64
CA THR A 378 -11.95 -21.48 1.40
C THR A 378 -12.00 -19.99 1.69
N PHE A 379 -12.91 -19.55 2.56
CA PHE A 379 -13.01 -18.15 2.95
C PHE A 379 -11.74 -17.66 3.67
N THR A 380 -11.25 -18.41 4.65
CA THR A 380 -10.00 -18.12 5.38
C THR A 380 -8.83 -17.97 4.41
N ALA A 381 -8.66 -18.90 3.46
CA ALA A 381 -7.59 -18.81 2.47
C ALA A 381 -7.67 -17.53 1.62
N ARG A 382 -8.87 -17.03 1.30
CA ARG A 382 -9.03 -15.75 0.58
C ARG A 382 -8.72 -14.54 1.44
N VAL A 383 -9.14 -14.54 2.71
CA VAL A 383 -8.78 -13.50 3.68
C VAL A 383 -7.25 -13.44 3.86
N ASP A 384 -6.61 -14.59 4.04
CA ASP A 384 -5.15 -14.67 4.20
C ASP A 384 -4.41 -14.16 2.96
N ARG A 385 -4.92 -14.48 1.76
CA ARG A 385 -4.38 -13.94 0.51
C ARG A 385 -4.56 -12.42 0.43
N LEU A 386 -5.72 -11.89 0.83
CA LEU A 386 -5.98 -10.44 0.87
C LEU A 386 -4.96 -9.72 1.76
N ILE A 387 -4.70 -10.26 2.95
CA ILE A 387 -3.70 -9.72 3.88
C ILE A 387 -2.29 -9.81 3.27
N SER A 388 -1.93 -10.95 2.69
CA SER A 388 -0.61 -11.13 2.04
C SER A 388 -0.36 -10.21 0.84
N THR A 389 -1.42 -9.61 0.27
CA THR A 389 -1.33 -8.62 -0.81
C THR A 389 -1.23 -7.18 -0.31
N HIS A 390 -1.14 -6.98 1.02
CA HIS A 390 -1.24 -5.67 1.68
C HIS A 390 -2.56 -4.94 1.41
N ALA A 391 -3.63 -5.67 1.07
CA ALA A 391 -4.96 -5.09 0.85
C ALA A 391 -5.81 -5.08 2.13
N ALA A 392 -5.39 -5.79 3.17
CA ALA A 392 -6.05 -5.78 4.47
C ALA A 392 -5.05 -5.97 5.61
N LEU A 393 -5.42 -5.49 6.80
CA LEU A 393 -4.68 -5.61 8.05
C LEU A 393 -5.55 -6.30 9.10
N ARG A 394 -4.98 -7.24 9.87
CA ARG A 394 -5.65 -7.83 11.02
C ARG A 394 -5.45 -6.95 12.25
N CYS A 395 -6.54 -6.66 12.95
CA CYS A 395 -6.53 -6.04 14.27
C CYS A 395 -7.00 -7.10 15.28
N ASN A 396 -6.04 -7.67 16.01
CA ASN A 396 -6.31 -8.75 16.96
C ASN A 396 -6.86 -8.20 18.27
N GLN A 397 -7.59 -9.03 19.02
CA GLN A 397 -7.88 -8.68 20.41
C GLN A 397 -6.58 -8.71 21.23
N VAL A 398 -6.36 -7.69 22.06
CA VAL A 398 -5.22 -7.59 22.97
C VAL A 398 -5.67 -7.41 24.42
N ARG A 399 -4.77 -7.76 25.34
CA ARG A 399 -4.85 -7.47 26.78
C ARG A 399 -4.31 -6.06 27.04
N ASP A 400 -4.42 -5.61 28.28
CA ASP A 400 -4.05 -4.24 28.66
C ASP A 400 -2.54 -3.99 28.55
N GLU A 401 -1.72 -5.04 28.61
CA GLU A 401 -0.27 -4.98 28.40
C GLU A 401 0.14 -5.02 26.91
N GLY A 402 -0.83 -5.13 26.00
CA GLY A 402 -0.65 -5.25 24.54
C GLY A 402 -0.54 -6.69 24.01
N ASP A 403 -0.61 -7.70 24.90
CA ASP A 403 -0.48 -9.10 24.50
C ASP A 403 -1.72 -9.62 23.78
N ARG A 404 -1.52 -10.33 22.67
CA ARG A 404 -2.61 -10.91 21.88
C ARG A 404 -3.42 -11.94 22.69
N VAL A 405 -4.74 -11.84 22.61
CA VAL A 405 -5.66 -12.87 23.12
C VAL A 405 -5.77 -14.00 22.09
N VAL A 406 -5.16 -15.14 22.39
CA VAL A 406 -5.17 -16.33 21.51
C VAL A 406 -6.59 -16.87 21.36
N GLY A 407 -6.99 -17.15 20.11
CA GLY A 407 -8.30 -17.74 19.78
C GLY A 407 -9.45 -16.73 19.71
N ALA A 408 -9.22 -15.47 20.08
CA ALA A 408 -10.20 -14.41 19.86
C ALA A 408 -10.44 -14.14 18.37
N HIS A 409 -11.62 -13.63 18.05
CA HIS A 409 -11.88 -13.06 16.73
C HIS A 409 -11.02 -11.80 16.53
N TYR A 410 -10.83 -11.40 15.28
CA TYR A 410 -10.08 -10.19 14.92
C TYR A 410 -10.94 -9.26 14.07
N LYS A 411 -10.68 -7.95 14.12
CA LYS A 411 -11.20 -7.01 13.11
C LYS A 411 -10.34 -7.09 11.86
N LEU A 412 -10.93 -6.83 10.69
CA LEU A 412 -10.23 -6.85 9.41
C LEU A 412 -10.41 -5.52 8.69
N TYR A 413 -9.37 -4.71 8.71
CA TYR A 413 -9.35 -3.39 8.09
C TYR A 413 -8.87 -3.49 6.65
N LEU A 414 -9.57 -2.85 5.72
CA LEU A 414 -9.05 -2.70 4.36
C LEU A 414 -7.95 -1.64 4.39
N ALA A 415 -6.83 -1.93 3.74
CA ALA A 415 -5.61 -1.12 3.83
C ALA A 415 -5.72 0.26 3.17
N ASP A 416 -6.79 0.48 2.40
CA ASP A 416 -7.06 1.72 1.69
C ASP A 416 -8.58 1.90 1.50
N PRO A 417 -9.13 3.12 1.72
CA PRO A 417 -10.57 3.38 1.57
C PRO A 417 -11.13 2.99 0.19
N LEU A 418 -10.36 3.15 -0.90
CA LEU A 418 -10.81 2.83 -2.25
C LEU A 418 -11.19 1.36 -2.40
N LEU A 419 -10.57 0.46 -1.64
CA LEU A 419 -10.90 -0.97 -1.68
C LEU A 419 -12.33 -1.25 -1.22
N ALA A 420 -12.89 -0.42 -0.34
CA ALA A 420 -14.28 -0.51 0.10
C ALA A 420 -15.27 0.09 -0.92
N TRP A 421 -14.79 0.99 -1.80
CA TRP A 421 -15.57 1.58 -2.89
C TRP A 421 -15.61 0.72 -4.15
N ILE A 422 -14.59 -0.12 -4.39
CA ILE A 422 -14.54 -1.00 -5.57
C ILE A 422 -15.87 -1.76 -5.81
N PRO A 423 -16.52 -2.36 -4.80
CA PRO A 423 -17.80 -3.05 -5.02
C PRO A 423 -18.89 -2.18 -5.64
N SER A 424 -19.12 -0.96 -5.14
CA SER A 424 -20.16 -0.06 -5.65
C SER A 424 -19.83 0.51 -7.02
N ILE A 425 -18.54 0.72 -7.33
CA ILE A 425 -18.08 1.17 -8.65
C ILE A 425 -18.21 0.06 -9.71
N VAL A 426 -17.81 -1.17 -9.38
CA VAL A 426 -17.78 -2.29 -10.34
C VAL A 426 -19.17 -2.93 -10.52
N SER A 427 -20.04 -2.85 -9.51
CA SER A 427 -21.40 -3.40 -9.54
C SER A 427 -22.42 -2.33 -9.18
N PRO A 428 -22.90 -1.56 -10.18
CA PRO A 428 -23.92 -0.54 -9.97
C PRO A 428 -25.14 -1.12 -9.24
N GLY A 429 -25.56 -0.46 -8.17
CA GLY A 429 -26.67 -0.91 -7.31
C GLY A 429 -26.24 -1.45 -5.95
N LEU A 430 -24.95 -1.71 -5.74
CA LEU A 430 -24.42 -1.91 -4.38
C LEU A 430 -24.26 -0.57 -3.65
N PRO A 431 -24.54 -0.51 -2.34
CA PRO A 431 -24.44 0.72 -1.57
C PRO A 431 -22.98 1.19 -1.47
N ALA A 432 -22.81 2.51 -1.33
CA ALA A 432 -21.53 3.09 -0.95
C ALA A 432 -21.10 2.62 0.45
N PRO A 433 -19.79 2.56 0.74
CA PRO A 433 -19.29 2.25 2.07
C PRO A 433 -19.69 3.33 3.09
N ASP A 434 -19.79 2.91 4.35
CA ASP A 434 -20.13 3.78 5.48
C ASP A 434 -18.90 4.55 5.99
N PHE A 435 -19.02 5.88 6.13
CA PHE A 435 -17.88 6.75 6.46
C PHE A 435 -17.38 6.57 7.90
N THR A 436 -18.26 6.18 8.83
CA THR A 436 -17.86 5.88 10.21
C THR A 436 -16.93 4.66 10.23
N ARG A 437 -17.30 3.59 9.51
CA ARG A 437 -16.45 2.41 9.35
C ARG A 437 -15.15 2.70 8.60
N LEU A 438 -15.23 3.47 7.53
CA LEU A 438 -14.04 3.87 6.77
C LEU A 438 -13.08 4.67 7.63
N THR A 439 -13.57 5.53 8.50
CA THR A 439 -12.71 6.28 9.42
C THR A 439 -11.99 5.35 10.38
N GLU A 440 -12.71 4.48 11.07
CA GLU A 440 -12.08 3.53 12.01
C GLU A 440 -10.99 2.73 11.28
N SER A 441 -11.32 2.16 10.12
CA SER A 441 -10.34 1.42 9.31
C SER A 441 -9.14 2.30 8.93
N ALA A 442 -9.36 3.52 8.43
CA ALA A 442 -8.29 4.43 8.02
C ALA A 442 -7.39 4.87 9.19
N LEU A 443 -7.96 5.13 10.37
CA LEU A 443 -7.20 5.39 11.60
C LEU A 443 -6.40 4.15 12.04
N GLY A 444 -6.99 2.96 11.97
CA GLY A 444 -6.30 1.70 12.26
C GLY A 444 -5.10 1.47 11.35
N ILE A 445 -5.25 1.72 10.05
CA ILE A 445 -4.14 1.66 9.09
C ILE A 445 -3.08 2.73 9.38
N THR A 446 -3.49 3.94 9.73
CA THR A 446 -2.57 5.05 10.05
C THR A 446 -1.75 4.74 11.31
N LEU A 447 -2.40 4.27 12.37
CA LEU A 447 -1.75 3.84 13.61
C LEU A 447 -0.78 2.68 13.36
N ALA A 448 -1.19 1.69 12.56
CA ALA A 448 -0.33 0.57 12.20
C ALA A 448 0.93 1.01 11.44
N ARG A 449 0.81 2.00 10.56
CA ARG A 449 1.95 2.60 9.84
C ARG A 449 2.89 3.35 10.77
N ALA A 450 2.33 4.13 11.70
CA ALA A 450 3.11 4.84 12.71
C ALA A 450 3.95 3.86 13.56
N ILE A 451 3.36 2.72 13.91
CA ILE A 451 4.03 1.69 14.74
C ILE A 451 5.08 0.90 13.93
N GLU A 452 4.79 0.53 12.67
CA GLU A 452 5.78 -0.08 11.77
C GLU A 452 7.00 0.83 11.54
N ALA A 453 6.80 2.15 11.50
CA ALA A 453 7.87 3.12 11.36
C ALA A 453 8.75 3.23 12.61
N LEU A 454 8.25 2.82 13.78
CA LEU A 454 8.98 2.80 15.05
C LEU A 454 9.68 1.46 15.30
N ASP A 455 9.04 0.36 14.92
CA ASP A 455 9.54 -1.00 15.11
C ASP A 455 9.23 -1.86 13.88
N GLU A 456 10.28 -2.31 13.19
CA GLU A 456 10.21 -3.01 11.91
C GLU A 456 9.50 -4.37 12.04
N GLY A 457 8.55 -4.65 11.15
CA GLY A 457 7.90 -5.96 11.04
C GLY A 457 6.66 -6.14 11.92
N ARG A 458 6.24 -5.11 12.65
CA ARG A 458 5.00 -5.10 13.45
C ARG A 458 3.75 -5.25 12.58
N TRP A 459 3.77 -4.71 11.36
CA TRP A 459 2.70 -4.88 10.40
C TRP A 459 2.55 -6.35 9.98
N LEU A 460 3.66 -7.01 9.65
CA LEU A 460 3.66 -8.39 9.16
C LEU A 460 3.36 -9.40 10.27
N SER A 461 3.65 -9.04 11.52
CA SER A 461 3.42 -9.87 12.70
C SER A 461 1.99 -9.77 13.24
N ASP A 462 1.13 -8.96 12.61
CA ASP A 462 -0.25 -8.65 13.04
C ASP A 462 -0.31 -8.13 14.50
N ASP A 463 0.71 -7.38 14.95
CA ASP A 463 0.80 -6.81 16.30
C ASP A 463 0.98 -5.28 16.30
N SER A 464 0.87 -4.65 15.13
CA SER A 464 0.85 -3.18 15.00
C SER A 464 -0.40 -2.52 15.57
N VAL A 465 -1.56 -3.18 15.58
CA VAL A 465 -2.80 -2.66 16.17
C VAL A 465 -3.60 -3.77 16.85
N GLY A 466 -4.36 -3.40 17.88
CA GLY A 466 -5.27 -4.33 18.54
C GLY A 466 -6.46 -3.62 19.16
N TYR A 467 -7.57 -4.34 19.29
CA TYR A 467 -8.76 -3.88 20.00
C TYR A 467 -8.82 -4.54 21.38
N ALA A 468 -9.51 -3.95 22.34
CA ALA A 468 -9.73 -4.56 23.64
C ALA A 468 -11.21 -4.70 23.96
N ARG A 469 -11.52 -5.53 24.95
CA ARG A 469 -12.84 -5.60 25.56
C ARG A 469 -12.77 -5.26 27.04
N THR A 470 -13.81 -4.64 27.57
CA THR A 470 -14.01 -4.43 29.00
C THR A 470 -14.54 -5.71 29.65
N GLU A 471 -14.56 -5.77 30.98
CA GLU A 471 -15.19 -6.87 31.72
C GLU A 471 -16.70 -6.99 31.40
N SER A 472 -17.36 -5.86 31.13
CA SER A 472 -18.75 -5.81 30.67
C SER A 472 -18.91 -6.09 29.18
N ASN A 473 -17.85 -6.57 28.51
CA ASN A 473 -17.83 -6.96 27.09
C ASN A 473 -18.06 -5.81 26.09
N ASN A 474 -17.90 -4.56 26.52
CA ASN A 474 -17.84 -3.41 25.61
C ASN A 474 -16.49 -3.40 24.89
N GLU A 475 -16.46 -2.94 23.65
CA GLU A 475 -15.25 -2.91 22.83
C GLU A 475 -14.57 -1.55 22.91
N ILE A 476 -13.24 -1.54 22.81
CA ILE A 476 -12.44 -0.34 22.53
C ILE A 476 -11.65 -0.58 21.25
N ASP A 477 -11.75 0.32 20.28
CA ASP A 477 -11.33 0.09 18.90
C ASP A 477 -9.80 -0.09 18.75
N PHE A 478 -9.03 0.75 19.43
CA PHE A 478 -7.56 0.70 19.45
C PHE A 478 -7.06 0.73 20.89
N ALA A 479 -6.70 -0.44 21.40
CA ALA A 479 -6.15 -0.61 22.73
C ALA A 479 -4.64 -0.30 22.76
N PRO A 480 -4.07 -0.04 23.96
CA PRO A 480 -2.65 0.24 24.10
C PRO A 480 -1.79 -0.93 23.61
N VAL A 481 -0.82 -0.66 22.75
CA VAL A 481 0.23 -1.61 22.35
C VAL A 481 1.60 -1.04 22.65
N ARG A 482 2.59 -1.90 22.88
CA ARG A 482 3.95 -1.44 23.23
C ARG A 482 4.66 -0.85 22.02
N VAL A 483 5.31 0.29 22.21
CA VAL A 483 6.10 0.99 21.20
C VAL A 483 7.40 1.53 21.81
N PRO A 484 8.49 1.64 21.04
CA PRO A 484 9.73 2.23 21.52
C PRO A 484 9.58 3.77 21.67
N ILE A 485 10.22 4.31 22.70
CA ILE A 485 10.32 5.76 22.95
C ILE A 485 11.63 6.07 23.67
N ASP A 486 12.47 6.94 23.10
CA ASP A 486 13.76 7.38 23.66
C ASP A 486 14.65 6.25 24.22
N GLY A 487 14.74 5.13 23.49
CA GLY A 487 15.52 3.95 23.89
C GLY A 487 14.89 3.10 25.00
N THR A 488 13.67 3.43 25.42
CA THR A 488 12.81 2.65 26.32
C THR A 488 11.55 2.18 25.58
N HIS A 489 10.53 1.72 26.30
CA HIS A 489 9.24 1.35 25.75
C HIS A 489 8.12 2.00 26.55
N SER A 490 7.06 2.40 25.86
CA SER A 490 5.79 2.84 26.45
C SER A 490 4.64 2.13 25.75
N THR A 491 3.41 2.42 26.15
CA THR A 491 2.21 1.97 25.43
C THR A 491 1.56 3.13 24.70
N THR A 492 0.98 2.83 23.54
CA THR A 492 0.21 3.81 22.77
C THR A 492 -0.97 4.35 23.59
N VAL A 493 -1.38 5.58 23.29
CA VAL A 493 -2.63 6.11 23.82
C VAL A 493 -3.80 5.28 23.25
N PRO A 494 -4.77 4.83 24.08
CA PRO A 494 -5.94 4.13 23.58
C PRO A 494 -6.84 5.08 22.78
N ILE A 495 -7.44 4.59 21.71
CA ILE A 495 -8.30 5.38 20.81
C ILE A 495 -9.62 4.65 20.59
N GLU A 496 -10.72 5.39 20.65
CA GLU A 496 -12.07 4.94 20.29
C GLU A 496 -12.57 5.76 19.09
N SER A 497 -13.12 5.12 18.05
CA SER A 497 -13.56 5.82 16.84
C SER A 497 -15.08 5.86 16.74
N LYS A 498 -15.66 7.08 16.81
CA LYS A 498 -17.12 7.26 16.76
C LYS A 498 -17.63 8.19 15.67
N TRP A 499 -16.76 8.98 15.04
CA TRP A 499 -17.11 9.88 13.93
C TRP A 499 -18.37 10.72 14.21
N VAL A 500 -18.46 11.29 15.41
CA VAL A 500 -19.61 12.09 15.88
C VAL A 500 -19.29 13.58 15.88
N ASP A 501 -20.33 14.41 15.71
CA ASP A 501 -20.25 15.89 15.79
C ASP A 501 -20.74 16.43 17.15
N THR A 502 -21.46 15.63 17.95
CA THR A 502 -22.01 16.02 19.26
C THR A 502 -22.10 14.82 20.19
N GLY A 503 -22.37 15.05 21.49
CA GLY A 503 -22.61 13.96 22.44
C GLY A 503 -21.39 13.12 22.80
N TRP A 504 -20.19 13.55 22.39
CA TRP A 504 -18.94 12.80 22.47
C TRP A 504 -18.60 12.28 23.88
N ARG A 505 -18.92 13.04 24.94
CA ARG A 505 -18.69 12.61 26.33
C ARG A 505 -19.45 11.34 26.71
N GLY A 506 -20.62 11.11 26.10
CA GLY A 506 -21.39 9.88 26.30
C GLY A 506 -20.72 8.67 25.67
N GLU A 507 -20.14 8.87 24.49
CA GLU A 507 -19.39 7.87 23.74
C GLU A 507 -18.05 7.53 24.41
N ALA A 508 -17.41 8.52 25.04
CA ALA A 508 -16.14 8.35 25.74
C ALA A 508 -16.21 7.51 27.02
N ARG A 509 -17.41 7.22 27.56
CA ARG A 509 -17.56 6.53 28.86
C ARG A 509 -16.87 5.17 28.94
N VAL A 510 -16.81 4.44 27.82
CA VAL A 510 -16.21 3.09 27.79
C VAL A 510 -14.70 3.18 27.93
N ILE A 511 -14.05 4.06 27.15
CA ILE A 511 -12.61 4.26 27.18
C ILE A 511 -12.17 4.93 28.49
N ASP A 512 -12.93 5.92 28.97
CA ASP A 512 -12.74 6.57 30.27
C ASP A 512 -12.84 5.56 31.42
N GLY A 513 -13.93 4.78 31.47
CA GLY A 513 -14.13 3.79 32.53
C GLY A 513 -13.09 2.68 32.56
N LYS A 514 -12.46 2.34 31.42
CA LYS A 514 -11.43 1.30 31.35
C LYS A 514 -10.02 1.81 31.60
N TYR A 515 -9.63 2.91 30.98
CA TYR A 515 -8.24 3.39 30.99
C TYR A 515 -8.05 4.68 31.78
N GLY A 516 -9.12 5.42 32.10
CA GLY A 516 -9.07 6.73 32.75
C GLY A 516 -8.33 7.78 31.93
N ARG A 517 -8.07 7.50 30.64
CA ARG A 517 -7.42 8.36 29.67
C ARG A 517 -7.68 7.83 28.26
N GLY A 518 -7.43 8.64 27.25
CA GLY A 518 -7.47 8.21 25.86
C GLY A 518 -7.95 9.28 24.91
N ILE A 519 -8.17 8.88 23.67
CA ILE A 519 -8.69 9.76 22.62
C ILE A 519 -9.97 9.17 22.07
N LEU A 520 -11.01 9.99 21.98
CA LEU A 520 -12.19 9.72 21.18
C LEU A 520 -12.02 10.42 19.83
N ALA A 521 -11.85 9.63 18.77
CA ALA A 521 -11.80 10.14 17.40
C ALA A 521 -13.22 10.56 16.95
N THR A 522 -13.40 11.88 16.85
CA THR A 522 -14.65 12.52 16.45
C THR A 522 -14.59 12.92 14.97
N LYS A 523 -15.69 13.46 14.45
CA LYS A 523 -15.70 14.04 13.10
C LYS A 523 -15.18 15.48 13.13
N SER A 524 -15.72 16.32 14.01
CA SER A 524 -15.38 17.77 14.06
C SER A 524 -15.08 18.31 15.47
N VAL A 525 -15.33 17.54 16.53
CA VAL A 525 -15.18 18.07 17.90
C VAL A 525 -13.73 17.96 18.36
N LEU A 526 -13.09 19.12 18.58
CA LEU A 526 -11.81 19.24 19.27
C LEU A 526 -12.03 19.73 20.71
N ASP A 527 -11.77 18.88 21.69
CA ASP A 527 -11.85 19.17 23.11
C ASP A 527 -10.75 18.37 23.83
N VAL A 528 -9.67 19.05 24.18
CA VAL A 528 -8.48 18.46 24.81
C VAL A 528 -8.45 18.70 26.32
N ASP A 529 -9.59 19.05 26.92
CA ASP A 529 -9.71 19.26 28.35
C ASP A 529 -10.03 17.95 29.09
N GLY A 530 -9.31 17.70 30.19
CA GLY A 530 -9.45 16.49 31.01
C GLY A 530 -8.60 15.31 30.51
N ASP A 531 -8.94 14.11 31.00
CA ASP A 531 -8.13 12.91 30.80
C ASP A 531 -8.43 12.18 29.48
N VAL A 532 -9.65 12.29 28.96
CA VAL A 532 -10.04 11.79 27.63
C VAL A 532 -10.27 12.96 26.69
N TRP A 533 -9.53 12.99 25.59
CA TRP A 533 -9.61 14.08 24.61
C TRP A 533 -10.56 13.68 23.46
N ALA A 534 -11.42 14.59 23.03
CA ALA A 534 -12.10 14.50 21.75
C ALA A 534 -11.22 15.14 20.69
N VAL A 535 -10.84 14.39 19.67
CA VAL A 535 -9.99 14.90 18.60
C VAL A 535 -10.58 14.49 17.26
N PRO A 536 -10.76 15.42 16.30
CA PRO A 536 -11.17 15.06 14.95
C PRO A 536 -10.21 14.04 14.36
N ALA A 537 -10.76 12.96 13.81
CA ALA A 537 -10.01 11.91 13.15
C ALA A 537 -9.01 12.39 12.06
N PRO A 538 -9.29 13.39 11.20
CA PRO A 538 -8.26 13.96 10.31
C PRO A 538 -7.02 14.48 11.05
N LEU A 539 -7.20 15.15 12.19
CA LEU A 539 -6.11 15.72 12.98
C LEU A 539 -5.27 14.60 13.60
N LEU A 540 -5.91 13.54 14.10
CA LEU A 540 -5.21 12.33 14.57
C LEU A 540 -4.43 11.65 13.46
N ALA A 541 -5.03 11.51 12.27
CA ALA A 541 -4.37 10.90 11.14
C ALA A 541 -3.13 11.70 10.70
N LEU A 542 -3.21 13.03 10.73
CA LEU A 542 -2.05 13.90 10.50
C LEU A 542 -0.98 13.69 11.55
N MET A 543 -1.32 13.72 12.84
CA MET A 543 -0.32 13.55 13.90
C MET A 543 0.39 12.19 13.84
N LEU A 544 -0.22 11.15 13.27
CA LEU A 544 0.34 9.81 13.26
C LEU A 544 1.20 9.47 12.03
N ALA A 545 0.88 9.98 10.84
CA ALA A 545 1.54 9.58 9.58
C ALA A 545 1.47 10.63 8.48
#